data_AF-A0A5C6VII9-F1
#
_entry.id   AF-A0A5C6VII9-F1
#
_cell.length_a   1.000
_cell.length_b   1.000
_cell.length_c   1.000
_cell.angle_alpha   90.00
_cell.angle_beta   90.00
_cell.angle_gamma   90.00
#
_symmetry.space_group_name_H-M   'P 1'
#
loop_
_entity.id
_entity.type
_entity.pdbx_description
1 polymer ?
#
loop_
_entity_poly.entity_id
_entity_poly.type
_entity_poly.pdbx_seq_one_letter_code
_entity_poly.pdbx_strand_id
1 'polypeptide(L)'
;MAELWVGNIEDGTSDEEIKSFLCRYGFPPFDSIQRVEGTGERPAVVLAFNDVGAHVLQNLQPRVHNMFWKNRTLTVQVVPERDET
;
A
#
# COMPACT_ATOMS: atom_id res chain seq x y z
N MET A 1 -1.97 7.14 -13.59
CA MET A 1 -2.19 5.94 -12.76
C MET A 1 -1.45 6.18 -11.44
N ALA A 2 -1.67 5.37 -10.41
CA ALA A 2 -0.90 5.53 -9.18
C ALA A 2 -0.62 4.19 -8.51
N GLU A 3 0.55 4.09 -7.90
CA GLU A 3 0.98 2.89 -7.20
C GLU A 3 1.20 3.20 -5.72
N LEU A 4 0.83 2.26 -4.85
CA LEU A 4 1.04 2.34 -3.41
C LEU A 4 1.91 1.18 -2.97
N TRP A 5 3.08 1.51 -2.43
CA TRP A 5 3.95 0.55 -1.78
C TRP A 5 3.60 0.46 -0.30
N VAL A 6 3.36 -0.75 0.20
CA VAL A 6 3.09 -1.05 1.61
C VAL A 6 4.11 -2.09 2.07
N GLY A 7 5.12 -1.65 2.80
CA GLY A 7 6.14 -2.50 3.40
C GLY A 7 5.85 -2.87 4.85
N ASN A 8 6.58 -3.89 5.31
CA ASN A 8 6.49 -4.43 6.68
C ASN A 8 5.10 -4.98 7.02
N ILE A 9 4.41 -5.52 6.02
CA ILE A 9 3.19 -6.28 6.25
C ILE A 9 3.52 -7.58 6.99
N GLU A 10 2.55 -8.15 7.70
CA GLU A 10 2.70 -9.48 8.28
C GLU A 10 2.63 -10.54 7.17
N ASP A 11 3.53 -11.52 7.21
CA ASP A 11 3.66 -12.62 6.24
C ASP A 11 2.36 -13.44 6.03
N GLY A 12 1.48 -13.44 7.03
CA GLY A 12 0.15 -14.09 6.98
C GLY A 12 -0.99 -13.20 6.47
N THR A 13 -0.74 -11.96 6.07
CA THR A 13 -1.82 -11.06 5.64
C THR A 13 -2.29 -11.44 4.24
N SER A 14 -3.57 -11.78 4.10
CA SER A 14 -4.19 -12.03 2.81
C SER A 14 -4.50 -10.73 2.07
N ASP A 15 -4.56 -10.82 0.75
CA ASP A 15 -4.80 -9.69 -0.16
C ASP A 15 -6.18 -9.05 0.13
N GLU A 16 -7.14 -9.88 0.54
CA GLU A 16 -8.46 -9.46 1.00
C GLU A 16 -8.42 -8.64 2.30
N GLU A 17 -7.56 -9.01 3.26
CA GLU A 17 -7.38 -8.24 4.50
C GLU A 17 -6.78 -6.87 4.20
N ILE A 18 -5.77 -6.81 3.32
CA ILE A 18 -5.16 -5.55 2.88
C ILE A 18 -6.21 -4.67 2.20
N LYS A 19 -7.03 -5.26 1.33
CA LYS A 19 -8.14 -4.56 0.67
C LYS A 19 -9.16 -4.01 1.66
N SER A 20 -9.56 -4.82 2.64
CA SER A 20 -10.50 -4.43 3.69
C SER A 20 -9.94 -3.32 4.59
N PHE A 21 -8.66 -3.44 4.97
CA PHE A 21 -7.95 -2.42 5.73
C PHE A 21 -7.92 -1.09 4.96
N LEU A 22 -7.50 -1.10 3.70
CA LEU A 22 -7.48 0.10 2.86
C LEU A 22 -8.87 0.72 2.72
N CYS A 23 -9.89 -0.09 2.44
CA CYS A 23 -11.29 0.34 2.39
C CYS A 23 -11.75 1.00 3.70
N ARG A 24 -11.36 0.45 4.85
CA ARG A 24 -11.62 1.00 6.19
C ARG A 24 -11.07 2.42 6.36
N TYR A 25 -9.91 2.70 5.76
CA TYR A 25 -9.26 4.01 5.84
C TYR A 25 -9.68 5.00 4.74
N GLY A 26 -10.61 4.59 3.87
CA GLY A 26 -11.14 5.41 2.78
C GLY A 26 -10.38 5.27 1.47
N PHE A 27 -9.49 4.28 1.36
CA PHE A 27 -8.91 3.93 0.07
C PHE A 27 -9.90 3.10 -0.75
N PRO A 28 -10.01 3.35 -2.05
CA PRO A 28 -10.78 2.50 -2.94
C PRO A 28 -10.10 1.12 -3.14
N PRO A 29 -10.80 0.14 -3.72
CA PRO A 29 -10.20 -1.13 -4.10
C PRO A 29 -9.08 -0.91 -5.14
N PHE A 30 -7.94 -1.56 -4.94
CA PHE A 30 -6.87 -1.62 -5.94
C PHE A 30 -7.23 -2.56 -7.10
N ASP A 31 -6.69 -2.27 -8.28
CA ASP A 31 -6.87 -3.08 -9.49
C ASP A 31 -5.96 -4.32 -9.44
N SER A 32 -4.70 -4.12 -9.05
CA SER A 32 -3.68 -5.17 -8.99
C SER A 32 -2.86 -5.07 -7.71
N ILE A 33 -2.44 -6.24 -7.22
CA ILE A 33 -1.53 -6.38 -6.08
C ILE A 33 -0.33 -7.23 -6.49
N GLN A 34 0.86 -6.75 -6.17
CA GLN A 34 2.12 -7.44 -6.39
C GLN A 34 2.84 -7.58 -5.06
N ARG A 35 2.97 -8.83 -4.58
CA ARG A 35 3.75 -9.13 -3.39
C ARG A 35 5.24 -9.13 -3.75
N VAL A 36 6.01 -8.33 -3.03
CA VAL A 36 7.46 -8.26 -3.13
C VAL A 36 8.03 -8.90 -1.87
N GLU A 37 8.62 -10.07 -2.03
CA GLU A 37 9.37 -10.75 -0.97
C GLU A 37 10.60 -9.89 -0.67
N GLY A 38 10.55 -9.14 0.43
CA GLY A 38 11.69 -8.35 0.88
C GLY A 38 12.82 -9.29 1.28
N THR A 39 14.04 -8.97 0.87
CA THR A 39 15.25 -9.72 1.22
C THR A 39 15.39 -9.83 2.74
N GLY A 40 14.97 -10.96 3.32
CA GLY A 40 15.24 -11.34 4.71
C GLY A 40 14.01 -11.47 5.61
N GLU A 41 13.29 -10.38 5.93
CA GLU A 41 12.41 -10.38 7.13
C GLU A 41 11.19 -9.44 7.07
N ARG A 42 10.95 -8.78 5.92
CA ARG A 42 9.88 -7.78 5.78
C ARG A 42 9.22 -7.87 4.41
N PRO A 43 8.14 -8.65 4.26
CA PRO A 43 7.38 -8.65 3.02
C PRO A 43 6.79 -7.27 2.76
N ALA A 44 6.71 -6.92 1.49
CA ALA A 44 6.09 -5.70 1.00
C ALA A 44 5.08 -6.02 -0.10
N VAL A 45 4.15 -5.11 -0.34
CA VAL A 45 3.19 -5.21 -1.44
C VAL A 45 3.15 -3.91 -2.21
N VAL A 46 3.02 -4.00 -3.51
CA VAL A 46 2.74 -2.88 -4.41
C VAL A 46 1.31 -3.04 -4.87
N LEU A 47 0.52 -1.98 -4.74
CA LEU A 47 -0.87 -1.92 -5.12
C LEU A 47 -1.00 -0.92 -6.25
N ALA A 48 -1.49 -1.36 -7.40
CA ALA A 48 -1.73 -0.50 -8.54
C ALA A 48 -3.19 -0.04 -8.54
N PHE A 49 -3.38 1.27 -8.73
CA PHE A 49 -4.67 1.93 -8.84
C PHE A 49 -4.75 2.62 -10.20
N ASN A 50 -5.67 2.17 -11.04
CA ASN A 50 -5.91 2.79 -12.35
C ASN A 50 -6.90 3.95 -12.23
N ASP A 51 -7.90 3.81 -11.37
CA ASP A 51 -8.99 4.78 -11.20
C ASP A 51 -8.62 5.94 -10.23
N VAL A 52 -7.52 5.78 -9.47
CA VAL A 52 -7.12 6.72 -8.42
C VAL A 52 -5.89 7.49 -8.83
N GLY A 53 -5.98 8.81 -8.76
CA GLY A 53 -4.83 9.69 -8.95
C GLY A 53 -3.89 9.68 -7.74
N ALA A 54 -2.58 9.82 -7.99
CA ALA A 54 -1.55 9.85 -6.94
C ALA A 54 -1.82 10.92 -5.87
N HIS A 55 -2.50 12.02 -6.22
CA HIS A 55 -2.90 13.08 -5.28
C HIS A 55 -3.86 12.58 -4.17
N VAL A 56 -4.77 11.65 -4.47
CA VAL A 56 -5.68 11.07 -3.46
C VAL A 56 -4.90 10.16 -2.54
N LEU A 57 -4.06 9.29 -3.12
CA LEU A 57 -3.21 8.38 -2.34
C LEU A 57 -2.25 9.16 -1.44
N GLN A 58 -1.69 10.29 -1.90
CA GLN A 58 -0.79 11.14 -1.08
C GLN A 58 -1.51 11.78 0.12
N ASN A 59 -2.80 12.14 -0.03
CA ASN A 59 -3.60 12.64 1.08
C ASN A 59 -3.96 11.54 2.09
N LEU A 60 -4.11 10.30 1.63
CA LEU A 60 -4.47 9.15 2.47
C LEU A 60 -3.25 8.42 3.05
N GLN A 61 -2.10 8.46 2.37
CA GLN A 61 -0.83 7.88 2.78
C GLN A 61 -0.47 8.18 4.23
N PRO A 62 -0.44 9.45 4.70
CA PRO A 62 -0.07 9.75 6.09
C PRO A 62 -1.03 9.16 7.14
N ARG A 63 -2.23 8.73 6.75
CA ARG A 63 -3.19 8.09 7.67
C ARG A 63 -2.82 6.64 7.97
N VAL A 64 -2.24 5.93 7.01
CA VAL A 64 -1.86 4.51 7.13
C VAL A 64 -0.35 4.31 7.25
N HIS A 65 0.43 5.33 6.89
CA HIS A 65 1.88 5.35 7.06
C HIS A 65 2.26 5.41 8.54
N ASN A 66 3.25 4.62 8.95
CA ASN A 66 3.65 4.44 10.35
C ASN A 66 2.53 3.94 11.27
N MET A 67 1.49 3.32 10.70
CA MET A 67 0.42 2.73 11.50
C MET A 67 0.87 1.41 12.10
N PHE A 68 0.60 1.22 13.39
CA PHE A 68 0.86 -0.04 14.06
C PHE A 68 -0.28 -1.01 13.77
N TRP A 69 -0.03 -2.00 12.92
CA TRP A 69 -0.99 -3.02 12.51
C TRP A 69 -0.36 -4.40 12.67
N LYS A 70 -1.11 -5.34 13.27
CA LYS A 70 -0.65 -6.72 13.55
C LYS A 70 0.76 -6.81 14.15
N ASN A 71 0.98 -6.05 15.24
CA ASN A 71 2.24 -6.02 15.98
C ASN A 71 3.46 -5.50 15.18
N ARG A 72 3.24 -4.83 14.05
CA ARG A 72 4.28 -4.25 13.19
C ARG A 72 3.90 -2.84 12.75
N THR A 73 4.89 -1.98 12.54
CA THR A 73 4.67 -0.65 11.99
C THR A 73 4.69 -0.72 10.47
N LEU A 74 3.56 -0.48 9.83
CA LEU A 74 3.46 -0.50 8.37
C LEU A 74 4.14 0.72 7.77
N THR A 75 4.87 0.51 6.69
CA THR A 75 5.48 1.59 5.92
C THR A 75 4.72 1.76 4.62
N VAL A 76 3.93 2.84 4.50
CA VAL A 76 3.16 3.12 3.28
C VAL A 76 3.79 4.27 2.51
N GLN A 77 4.11 4.08 1.24
CA GLN A 77 4.65 5.10 0.35
C GLN A 77 3.89 5.10 -0.97
N VAL A 78 3.46 6.28 -1.42
CA VAL A 78 2.94 6.43 -2.77
C VAL A 78 4.13 6.43 -3.71
N VAL A 79 4.13 5.55 -4.70
CA VAL A 79 5.09 5.58 -5.80
C VAL A 79 4.49 6.54 -6.83
N PRO A 80 5.04 7.77 -6.95
CA PRO A 80 4.62 8.65 -8.02
C PRO A 80 4.99 8.00 -9.36
N GLU A 81 4.06 8.03 -10.31
CA GLU A 81 4.38 7.77 -11.72
C GLU A 81 5.50 8.76 -12.06
N ARG A 82 6.70 8.24 -12.35
CA ARG A 82 7.86 9.07 -12.62
C ARG A 82 7.54 9.82 -13.91
N ASP A 83 7.17 11.08 -13.77
CA ASP A 83 7.05 12.03 -14.87
C ASP A 83 8.48 12.23 -15.39
N GLU A 84 8.93 11.33 -16.29
CA GLU A 84 10.17 11.53 -17.02
C GLU A 84 9.90 12.66 -18.02
N THR A 85 10.25 13.88 -17.61
CA THR A 85 10.23 15.09 -18.44
C THR A 85 11.41 15.10 -19.41
#